data_AF-D1CTF9-F1
#
_entry.id   AF-D1CTF9-F1
#
_cell.length_a   1.000
_cell.length_b   1.000
_cell.length_c   1.000
_cell.angle_alpha   90.00
_cell.angle_beta   90.00
_cell.angle_gamma   90.00
#
_symmetry.space_group_name_H-M   'P 1'
#
loop_
_entity.id
_entity.type
_entity.pdbx_description
1 polymer ?
#
loop_
_entity_poly.entity_id
_entity_poly.type
_entity_poly.pdbx_seq_one_letter_code
_entity_poly.pdbx_strand_id
1 'polypeptide(L)' 'TGIAAALDGCRFLGADVNEEYCKIAQNRYEMLLDQKLQVRPLDKPVYEPNPRSKVARLPDPQTEVESIP' A
#
# COMPACT_ATOMS: atom_id res chain seq x y z
N THR A 1 -0.78 -1.86 -11.80
CA THR A 1 0.15 -1.94 -12.96
C THR A 1 -0.14 -0.85 -13.98
N GLY A 2 -1.37 -0.66 -14.48
CA GLY A 2 -1.69 0.33 -15.53
C GLY A 2 -1.25 1.78 -15.24
N ILE A 3 -1.56 2.33 -14.06
CA ILE A 3 -1.17 3.70 -13.68
C ILE A 3 0.36 3.90 -13.64
N ALA A 4 1.12 2.88 -13.20
CA ALA A 4 2.58 2.96 -13.19
C ALA A 4 3.14 2.99 -14.62
N ALA A 5 2.63 2.13 -15.51
CA ALA A 5 3.01 2.16 -16.92
C ALA A 5 2.70 3.53 -17.56
N ALA A 6 1.53 4.11 -17.26
CA ALA A 6 1.15 5.42 -17.77
C ALA A 6 2.07 6.55 -17.25
N LEU A 7 2.48 6.49 -15.97
CA LEU A 7 3.47 7.42 -15.40
C LEU A 7 4.80 7.36 -16.15
N ASP A 8 5.23 6.16 -16.55
CA ASP A 8 6.48 5.92 -17.27
C ASP A 8 6.33 6.08 -18.80
N GLY A 9 5.21 6.64 -19.28
CA GLY A 9 4.96 6.86 -20.71
C GLY A 9 4.73 5.59 -21.54
N CYS A 10 4.51 4.45 -20.87
CA CYS A 10 4.25 3.17 -21.51
C CYS A 10 2.76 3.01 -21.85
N ARG A 11 2.47 2.29 -22.94
CA ARG A 11 1.09 1.89 -23.29
C ARG A 11 0.64 0.75 -22.38
N PHE A 12 -0.63 0.76 -21.96
CA PHE A 12 -1.21 -0.31 -21.14
C PHE A 12 -2.65 -0.63 -21.55
N LEU A 13 -3.12 -1.82 -21.19
CA LEU A 13 -4.52 -2.25 -21.25
C LEU A 13 -4.86 -2.91 -19.91
N GLY A 14 -6.04 -2.62 -19.38
CA GLY A 14 -6.56 -3.23 -18.15
C GLY A 14 -8.04 -3.58 -18.31
N ALA A 15 -8.45 -4.67 -17.68
CA ALA A 15 -9.84 -5.12 -17.66
C ALA A 15 -10.15 -5.69 -16.27
N ASP A 16 -11.35 -5.41 -15.78
CA ASP A 16 -11.90 -5.97 -14.53
C ASP A 16 -13.37 -6.29 -14.77
N VAL A 17 -13.90 -7.30 -14.07
CA VAL A 17 -15.32 -7.68 -14.15
C VAL A 17 -16.19 -6.79 -13.27
N ASN A 18 -15.61 -6.15 -12.26
CA ASN A 18 -16.30 -5.24 -11.37
C ASN A 18 -16.29 -3.82 -11.93
N GLU A 19 -17.48 -3.32 -12.27
CA GLU A 19 -17.67 -1.97 -12.81
C GLU A 19 -17.11 -0.87 -11.88
N GLU A 20 -17.21 -1.05 -10.56
CA GLU A 20 -16.73 -0.06 -9.60
C GLU A 20 -15.20 0.05 -9.64
N TYR A 21 -14.49 -1.07 -9.81
CA TYR A 21 -13.04 -1.03 -9.97
C TYR A 21 -12.63 -0.39 -11.30
N CYS A 22 -13.40 -0.59 -12.37
CA CYS A 22 -13.20 0.12 -13.64
C CYS A 22 -13.36 1.65 -13.47
N LYS A 23 -14.40 2.10 -12.75
CA LYS A 23 -14.60 3.53 -12.44
C LYS A 23 -13.46 4.11 -11.62
N ILE A 24 -13.01 3.41 -10.58
CA ILE A 24 -11.85 3.82 -9.78
C ILE A 24 -10.59 3.92 -10.65
N ALA A 25 -10.35 2.95 -11.54
CA ALA A 25 -9.21 2.97 -12.44
C ALA A 25 -9.26 4.17 -13.41
N GLN A 26 -10.44 4.46 -13.98
CA GLN A 26 -10.65 5.61 -14.85
C GLN A 26 -10.41 6.93 -14.12
N ASN A 27 -11.01 7.12 -12.94
CA ASN A 27 -10.80 8.32 -12.12
C ASN A 27 -9.32 8.54 -11.80
N ARG A 28 -8.57 7.47 -11.47
CA ARG A 28 -7.13 7.56 -11.21
C ARG A 28 -6.34 7.96 -12.45
N TYR A 29 -6.76 7.52 -13.64
CA TYR A 29 -6.12 7.89 -14.89
C TYR A 29 -6.40 9.36 -15.24
N GLU A 30 -7.62 9.84 -15.03
CA GLU A 30 -7.98 11.26 -15.18
C GLU A 30 -7.17 12.14 -14.21
N MET A 31 -7.06 11.75 -12.94
CA MET A 31 -6.21 12.45 -11.97
C MET A 31 -4.74 12.47 -12.38
N LEU A 32 -4.25 11.44 -13.07
CA LEU A 32 -2.89 11.40 -13.60
C LEU A 32 -2.70 12.43 -14.72
N LEU A 33 -3.63 12.48 -15.68
CA LEU A 33 -3.62 13.46 -16.77
C LEU A 33 -3.67 14.90 -16.26
N ASP A 34 -4.46 15.14 -15.21
CA ASP A 34 -4.57 16.41 -14.50
C ASP A 34 -3.37 16.75 -13.61
N GLN A 35 -2.37 15.87 -13.48
CA GLN A 35 -1.23 15.98 -12.56
C GLN A 35 -1.63 16.12 -11.08
N LYS A 36 -2.82 15.61 -10.71
CA LYS A 36 -3.37 15.61 -9.34
C LYS A 36 -3.23 14.27 -8.63
N LEU A 37 -2.81 13.22 -9.33
CA LEU A 37 -2.67 11.89 -8.74
C LEU A 37 -1.61 11.90 -7.64
N GLN A 38 -2.04 11.58 -6.42
CA GLN A 38 -1.14 11.47 -5.28
C GLN A 38 -0.32 10.19 -5.38
N VAL A 39 1.00 10.34 -5.52
CA VAL A 39 1.95 9.23 -5.55
C VAL A 39 2.92 9.39 -4.39
N ARG A 40 3.23 8.26 -3.74
CA ARG A 40 4.16 8.24 -2.63
C ARG A 40 5.59 8.22 -3.17
N PRO A 41 6.48 9.11 -2.73
CA PRO A 41 7.90 9.03 -3.08
C PRO A 41 8.47 7.66 -2.70
N LEU A 42 9.37 7.14 -3.54
CA LEU A 42 9.98 5.83 -3.34
C LEU A 42 10.73 5.77 -2.00
N ASP A 43 11.50 6.81 -1.70
CA ASP A 43 12.37 6.88 -0.51
C ASP A 43 11.62 7.16 0.79
N LYS A 44 10.31 7.41 0.73
CA LYS A 44 9.53 7.57 1.96
C LYS A 44 9.48 6.20 2.67
N PRO A 45 9.65 6.09 4.00
CA PRO A 45 9.45 4.83 4.75
C PRO A 45 7.97 4.57 5.05
N VAL A 46 7.48 3.33 4.91
CA VAL A 46 6.03 3.00 5.01
C VAL A 46 5.55 3.25 6.44
N TYR A 47 6.38 2.84 7.38
CA TYR A 47 6.22 3.07 8.80
C TYR A 47 7.60 3.09 9.43
N GLU A 48 7.88 4.11 10.23
CA GLU A 48 9.11 4.20 11.01
C GLU A 48 8.76 3.83 12.47
N PRO A 49 9.17 2.64 12.94
CA PRO A 49 8.85 2.23 14.31
C PRO A 49 9.60 3.11 15.31
N ASN A 50 8.90 3.56 16.34
CA ASN A 50 9.53 4.25 17.47
C ASN A 50 9.90 3.23 18.56
N PRO A 51 10.72 3.60 19.56
CA PRO A 51 11.14 2.67 20.62
C PRO A 51 10.01 2.01 21.42
N ARG A 52 8.78 2.55 21.38
CA ARG A 52 7.60 1.96 22.04
C ARG A 52 6.83 0.99 21.14
N SER A 53 7.07 1.01 19.83
CA SER A 53 6.47 0.08 18.87
C SER A 53 6.83 -1.36 19.26
N LYS A 54 5.85 -2.28 19.21
CA LYS A 54 6.07 -3.68 19.57
C LYS A 54 7.18 -4.34 18.74
N VAL A 55 7.26 -4.01 17.45
CA VAL A 55 8.29 -4.52 16.53
C VAL A 55 9.70 -3.99 16.81
N ALA A 56 9.83 -2.93 17.63
CA ALA A 56 11.11 -2.36 18.04
C ALA A 56 11.55 -2.81 19.44
N ARG A 57 10.73 -3.63 20.12
CA ARG A 57 11.00 -4.15 21.45
C ARG A 57 11.22 -5.66 21.38
N LEU A 58 12.08 -6.16 22.26
CA LEU A 58 12.21 -7.60 22.46
C LEU A 58 10.87 -8.14 22.99
N PRO A 59 10.44 -9.34 22.55
CA PRO A 59 9.28 -9.99 23.12
C PRO A 59 9.44 -10.18 24.63
N ASP A 60 8.34 -10.01 25.36
CA ASP A 60 8.32 -10.37 26.78
C ASP A 60 8.60 -11.88 26.89
N PRO A 61 9.41 -12.32 27.88
CA PRO A 61 9.67 -13.74 28.10
C PRO A 61 8.35 -14.48 28.29
N GLN A 62 8.22 -15.66 27.65
CA GLN A 62 7.02 -16.48 27.77
C GLN A 62 6.88 -16.91 29.22
N THR A 63 5.88 -16.39 29.93
CA THR A 63 5.48 -16.95 31.23
C THR A 63 4.90 -18.32 30.92
N GLU A 64 5.56 -19.39 31.37
CA GLU A 64 5.00 -20.74 31.34
C GLU A 64 3.63 -20.69 31.99
N VAL A 65 2.59 -20.97 31.20
CA VAL A 65 1.24 -21.12 31.74
C VAL A 65 1.24 -22.40 32.56
N GLU A 66 1.14 -22.25 33.88
CA GLU A 66 0.95 -23.35 34.81
C GLU A 66 -0.17 -24.26 34.28
N SER A 67 0.18 -25.51 34.03
CA SER A 67 -0.77 -26.56 33.62
C SER A 67 -1.86 -26.66 34.68
N ILE A 68 -3.07 -26.23 34.32
CA ILE A 68 -4.26 -26.40 35.14
C ILE A 68 -4.49 -27.92 35.30
N PRO A 69 -4.63 -28.44 36.52
CA PRO A 69 -4.85 -29.87 36.77
C PRO A 69 -6.19 -30.38 36.23
#